data_AF-A0A317JEL5-F1
#
_entry.id   AF-A0A317JEL5-F1
#
_cell.length_a   1.000
_cell.length_b   1.000
_cell.length_c   1.000
_cell.angle_alpha   90.00
_cell.angle_beta   90.00
_cell.angle_gamma   90.00
#
_symmetry.space_group_name_H-M   'P 1'
#
loop_
_entity.id
_entity.type
_entity.pdbx_description
1 polymer ?
#
loop_
_entity_poly.entity_id
_entity_poly.type
_entity_poly.pdbx_seq_one_letter_code
_entity_poly.pdbx_strand_id
1 'polypeptide(L)'
;MGRSQLPQLNLTQASPEVLSYVYQSLMDFEPYTTPNTEVSVIAKDPLKLDKAQSGESLPPRKELMKMYRICISLSNEGTRIEAEALDRDIFTAIRRAKEKLIKQLEEIHDNVVSSSQRHQEIQFALAQRGRYLH
;
A
#
# COMPACT_ATOMS: atom_id res chain seq x y z
N MET A 1 -12.31 -20.47 -27.86
CA MET A 1 -10.92 -20.48 -27.37
C MET A 1 -10.92 -20.01 -25.92
N GLY A 2 -10.71 -20.93 -24.98
CA GLY A 2 -10.83 -20.66 -23.54
C GLY A 2 -9.66 -19.81 -23.04
N ARG A 3 -9.98 -18.69 -22.38
CA ARG A 3 -8.99 -17.89 -21.65
C ARG A 3 -8.52 -18.72 -20.45
N SER A 4 -7.31 -19.24 -20.50
CA SER A 4 -6.66 -19.90 -19.36
C SER A 4 -6.47 -18.87 -18.24
N GLN A 5 -7.42 -18.79 -17.31
CA GLN A 5 -7.20 -18.18 -16.00
C GLN A 5 -6.19 -19.07 -15.27
N LEU A 6 -4.92 -18.67 -15.31
CA LEU A 6 -3.92 -19.23 -14.41
C LEU A 6 -4.32 -18.89 -12.97
N PRO A 7 -4.08 -19.79 -12.01
CA PRO A 7 -4.59 -19.67 -10.65
C PRO A 7 -4.01 -18.41 -10.01
N GLN A 8 -4.88 -17.44 -9.71
CA GLN A 8 -4.56 -16.47 -8.68
C GLN A 8 -4.28 -17.30 -7.42
N LEU A 9 -3.10 -17.14 -6.83
CA LEU A 9 -2.77 -17.84 -5.61
C LEU A 9 -3.71 -17.31 -4.52
N ASN A 10 -4.72 -18.12 -4.19
CA ASN A 10 -5.57 -17.85 -3.04
C ASN A 10 -4.69 -17.96 -1.81
N LEU A 11 -4.41 -16.83 -1.16
CA LEU A 11 -3.58 -16.79 0.03
C LEU A 11 -4.19 -17.60 1.19
N THR A 12 -5.50 -17.86 1.15
CA THR A 12 -6.21 -18.80 2.03
C THR A 12 -5.79 -20.26 1.84
N GLN A 13 -5.15 -20.60 0.72
CA GLN A 13 -4.53 -21.90 0.43
C GLN A 13 -3.00 -21.86 0.54
N ALA A 14 -2.42 -20.73 0.97
CA ALA A 14 -0.99 -20.65 1.24
C ALA A 14 -0.63 -21.46 2.49
N SER A 15 0.67 -21.75 2.65
CA SER A 15 1.13 -22.48 3.83
C SER A 15 0.87 -21.69 5.11
N PRO A 16 0.69 -22.36 6.26
CA PRO A 16 0.47 -21.69 7.55
C PRO A 16 1.52 -20.63 7.86
N GLU A 17 2.78 -20.86 7.48
CA GLU A 17 3.88 -19.93 7.68
C GLU A 17 3.68 -18.62 6.92
N VAL A 18 3.21 -18.68 5.66
CA VAL A 18 2.93 -17.50 4.85
C VAL A 18 1.75 -16.72 5.46
N LEU A 19 0.71 -17.42 5.90
CA LEU A 19 -0.44 -16.80 6.56
C LEU A 19 -0.02 -16.09 7.85
N SER A 20 0.74 -16.76 8.72
CA SER A 20 1.27 -16.17 9.95
C SER A 20 2.12 -14.93 9.65
N TYR A 21 2.98 -14.99 8.64
CA TYR A 21 3.80 -13.85 8.24
C TYR A 21 2.97 -12.67 7.73
N VAL A 22 1.91 -12.94 6.96
CA VAL A 22 0.96 -11.91 6.53
C VAL A 22 0.32 -11.27 7.75
N TYR A 23 -0.26 -12.05 8.68
CA TYR A 23 -0.89 -11.49 9.87
C TYR A 23 0.05 -10.64 10.71
N GLN A 24 1.29 -11.12 10.96
CA GLN A 24 2.30 -10.34 11.66
C GLN A 24 2.63 -9.03 10.92
N SER A 25 2.76 -9.10 9.59
CA SER A 25 3.01 -7.92 8.76
C SER A 25 1.87 -6.92 8.78
N LEU A 26 0.62 -7.38 8.99
CA LEU A 26 -0.54 -6.49 9.05
C LEU A 26 -0.61 -5.68 10.36
N MET A 27 -0.02 -6.17 11.45
CA MET A 27 0.01 -5.44 12.74
C MET A 27 0.75 -4.11 12.61
N ASP A 28 1.72 -4.01 11.70
CA ASP A 28 2.44 -2.76 11.44
C ASP A 28 1.54 -1.66 10.84
N PHE A 29 0.35 -2.00 10.33
CA PHE A 29 -0.62 -1.03 9.84
C PHE A 29 -1.54 -0.49 10.93
N GLU A 30 -1.58 -1.10 12.13
CA GLU A 30 -2.48 -0.69 13.22
C GLU A 30 -2.48 0.82 13.50
N PRO A 31 -1.33 1.53 13.53
CA PRO A 31 -1.31 2.98 13.75
C PRO A 31 -2.02 3.81 12.68
N TYR A 32 -2.22 3.24 11.49
CA TYR A 32 -2.77 3.91 10.30
C TYR A 32 -4.18 3.46 9.95
N THR A 33 -4.71 2.47 10.66
CA THR A 33 -6.01 1.86 10.36
C THR A 33 -7.05 2.20 11.43
N THR A 34 -8.30 2.31 11.00
CA THR A 34 -9.46 2.37 11.89
C THR A 34 -10.14 0.99 11.95
N PRO A 35 -11.06 0.74 12.91
CA PRO A 35 -11.85 -0.49 12.94
C PRO A 35 -12.65 -0.77 11.66
N ASN A 36 -12.92 0.26 10.85
CA ASN A 36 -13.64 0.16 9.58
C ASN A 36 -12.70 -0.05 8.38
N THR A 37 -11.38 -0.10 8.61
CA THR A 37 -10.41 -0.28 7.53
C THR A 37 -10.34 -1.74 7.14
N GLU A 38 -10.69 -2.05 5.91
CA GLU A 38 -10.54 -3.38 5.33
C GLU A 38 -9.14 -3.53 4.75
N VAL A 39 -8.46 -4.60 5.16
CA VAL A 39 -7.14 -4.94 4.65
C VAL A 39 -7.23 -6.18 3.78
N SER A 40 -6.72 -6.08 2.56
CA SER A 40 -6.68 -7.19 1.61
C SER A 40 -5.25 -7.45 1.14
N VAL A 41 -4.84 -8.71 1.18
CA VAL A 41 -3.56 -9.16 0.60
C VAL A 41 -3.89 -10.11 -0.54
N ILE A 42 -3.32 -9.84 -1.72
CA ILE A 42 -3.63 -10.58 -2.95
C ILE A 42 -2.33 -10.91 -3.66
N ALA A 43 -2.16 -12.18 -4.02
CA ALA A 43 -1.13 -12.61 -4.94
C ALA A 43 -1.62 -12.43 -6.39
N LYS A 44 -1.00 -11.49 -7.10
CA LYS A 44 -1.31 -11.17 -8.49
C LYS A 44 -0.42 -11.96 -9.45
N ASP A 45 -0.83 -12.04 -10.71
CA ASP A 45 0.00 -12.61 -11.78
C ASP A 45 1.18 -11.66 -12.08
N PRO A 46 2.43 -12.11 -11.93
CA PRO A 46 3.62 -11.31 -12.23
C PRO A 46 3.74 -10.96 -13.73
N LEU A 47 3.12 -11.73 -14.62
CA LEU A 47 3.13 -11.47 -16.07
C LEU A 47 2.19 -10.35 -16.49
N LYS A 48 1.23 -10.00 -15.63
CA LYS A 48 0.29 -8.88 -15.86
C LYS A 48 0.81 -7.58 -15.26
N LEU A 49 2.11 -7.48 -14.98
CA LEU A 49 2.73 -6.25 -14.54
C LEU A 49 2.94 -5.36 -15.76
N ASP A 50 2.18 -4.28 -15.85
CA ASP A 50 2.31 -3.34 -16.96
C ASP A 50 3.61 -2.55 -16.83
N LYS A 51 4.39 -2.50 -17.91
CA LYS A 51 5.65 -1.75 -17.99
C LYS A 51 5.49 -0.26 -17.63
N ALA A 52 4.30 0.30 -17.88
CA ALA A 52 3.98 1.69 -17.55
C ALA A 52 3.83 1.93 -16.04
N GLN A 53 3.44 0.91 -15.26
CA GLN A 53 3.21 1.06 -13.82
C GLN A 53 4.47 0.85 -12.97
N SER A 54 5.44 0.07 -13.48
CA SER A 54 6.60 -0.32 -12.66
C SER A 54 7.70 0.76 -12.60
N GLY A 55 7.73 1.75 -13.50
CA GLY A 55 8.77 2.80 -13.55
C GLY A 55 10.22 2.31 -13.81
N GLU A 56 10.46 1.00 -13.74
CA GLU A 56 11.75 0.33 -13.87
C GLU A 56 11.77 -0.63 -15.07
N SER A 57 12.97 -0.94 -15.55
CA SER A 57 13.18 -1.97 -16.57
C SER A 57 12.76 -3.34 -16.02
N LEU A 58 11.56 -3.79 -16.38
CA LEU A 58 11.05 -5.09 -15.96
C LEU A 58 12.00 -6.23 -16.34
N PRO A 59 12.19 -7.22 -15.46
CA PRO A 59 12.98 -8.40 -15.79
C PRO A 59 12.34 -9.18 -16.96
N PRO A 60 13.13 -10.02 -17.64
CA PRO A 60 12.63 -10.82 -18.76
C PRO A 60 11.42 -11.67 -18.37
N ARG A 61 10.50 -11.92 -19.32
CA ARG A 61 9.28 -12.70 -19.09
C ARG A 61 9.53 -14.06 -18.40
N LYS A 62 10.65 -14.72 -18.72
CA LYS A 62 11.06 -15.99 -18.11
C LYS A 62 11.38 -15.87 -16.61
N GLU A 63 11.88 -14.72 -16.17
CA GLU A 63 12.14 -14.44 -14.77
C GLU A 63 10.85 -14.04 -14.05
N LEU A 64 10.00 -13.22 -14.67
CA LEU A 64 8.69 -12.85 -14.11
C LEU A 64 7.83 -14.07 -13.76
N MET A 65 7.85 -15.12 -14.58
CA MET A 65 7.12 -16.36 -14.31
C MET A 65 7.52 -17.07 -13.01
N LYS A 66 8.72 -16.76 -12.47
CA LYS A 66 9.25 -17.36 -11.25
C LYS A 66 9.16 -16.44 -10.04
N MET A 67 8.52 -15.28 -10.18
CA MET A 67 8.43 -14.27 -9.14
C MET A 67 7.03 -14.22 -8.54
N TYR A 68 6.95 -13.83 -7.28
CA TYR A 68 5.73 -13.52 -6.56
C TYR A 68 5.43 -12.03 -6.69
N ARG A 69 4.23 -11.70 -7.16
CA ARG A 69 3.70 -10.34 -7.13
C ARG A 69 2.64 -10.25 -6.04
N ILE A 70 2.96 -9.54 -4.97
CA ILE A 70 2.06 -9.37 -3.83
C ILE A 70 1.55 -7.93 -3.83
N CYS A 71 0.24 -7.80 -3.67
CA CYS A 71 -0.45 -6.53 -3.51
C CYS A 71 -1.10 -6.49 -2.13
N ILE A 72 -0.88 -5.41 -1.40
CA ILE A 72 -1.58 -5.12 -0.15
C ILE A 72 -2.42 -3.86 -0.40
N SER A 73 -3.70 -3.91 -0.03
CA SER A 73 -4.59 -2.76 -0.14
C SER A 73 -5.32 -2.51 1.17
N LEU A 74 -5.39 -1.24 1.56
CA LEU A 74 -6.17 -0.72 2.66
C LEU A 74 -7.34 0.08 2.07
N SER A 75 -8.56 -0.22 2.48
CA SER A 75 -9.74 0.52 2.08
C SER A 75 -10.54 0.98 3.29
N ASN A 76 -10.89 2.26 3.32
CA ASN A 76 -11.71 2.86 4.36
C ASN A 76 -12.63 3.92 3.72
N GLU A 77 -13.94 3.80 3.92
CA GLU A 77 -14.98 4.78 3.52
C GLU A 77 -14.83 5.33 2.09
N GLY A 78 -14.55 4.45 1.13
CA GLY A 78 -14.44 4.80 -0.29
C GLY A 78 -13.06 5.29 -0.73
N THR A 79 -12.12 5.49 0.20
CA THR A 79 -10.72 5.71 -0.11
C THR A 79 -9.97 4.38 -0.09
N ARG A 80 -9.19 4.11 -1.13
CA ARG A 80 -8.36 2.91 -1.24
C ARG A 80 -6.93 3.29 -1.56
N ILE A 81 -6.01 2.75 -0.78
CA ILE A 81 -4.58 2.85 -0.97
C ILE A 81 -4.05 1.44 -1.18
N GLU A 82 -3.18 1.25 -2.17
CA GLU A 82 -2.58 -0.05 -2.45
C GLU A 82 -1.14 0.07 -2.91
N ALA A 83 -0.36 -0.93 -2.54
CA ALA A 83 1.02 -1.06 -2.96
C ALA A 83 1.30 -2.50 -3.36
N GLU A 84 2.16 -2.62 -4.35
CA GLU A 84 2.59 -3.92 -4.86
C GLU A 84 4.11 -4.03 -4.97
N ALA A 85 4.57 -5.25 -4.76
CA ALA A 85 5.96 -5.60 -4.91
C ALA A 85 6.12 -6.96 -5.59
N LEU A 86 7.24 -7.08 -6.29
CA LEU A 86 7.63 -8.26 -7.04
C LEU A 86 8.96 -8.76 -6.48
N ASP A 87 9.03 -10.04 -6.13
CA ASP A 87 10.28 -10.68 -5.70
C ASP A 87 10.30 -12.17 -6.06
N ARG A 88 11.47 -12.81 -6.02
CA ARG A 88 11.60 -14.27 -6.19
C ARG A 88 11.13 -15.04 -4.95
N ASP A 89 11.12 -14.38 -3.79
CA ASP A 89 10.67 -14.93 -2.52
C ASP A 89 9.36 -14.25 -2.05
N ILE A 90 8.39 -15.06 -1.61
CA ILE A 90 7.07 -14.56 -1.21
C ILE A 90 7.11 -13.68 0.05
N PHE A 91 7.96 -14.00 1.04
CA PHE A 91 8.12 -13.22 2.26
C PHE A 91 8.74 -11.86 1.95
N THR A 92 9.74 -11.86 1.07
CA THR A 92 10.38 -10.63 0.60
C THR A 92 9.41 -9.77 -0.20
N ALA A 93 8.58 -10.38 -1.05
CA ALA A 93 7.53 -9.66 -1.79
C ALA A 93 6.49 -9.04 -0.83
N ILE A 94 6.03 -9.77 0.18
CA ILE A 94 5.11 -9.25 1.22
C ILE A 94 5.75 -8.08 1.96
N ARG A 95 7.00 -8.24 2.42
CA ARG A 95 7.74 -7.20 3.14
C ARG A 95 7.88 -5.92 2.33
N ARG A 96 8.28 -6.04 1.06
CA ARG A 96 8.43 -4.88 0.17
C ARG A 96 7.10 -4.20 -0.14
N ALA A 97 6.03 -4.96 -0.33
CA ALA A 97 4.70 -4.41 -0.54
C ALA A 97 4.25 -3.63 0.70
N LYS A 98 4.49 -4.17 1.90
CA LYS A 98 4.22 -3.51 3.18
C LYS A 98 5.01 -2.21 3.33
N GLU A 99 6.34 -2.25 3.15
CA GLU A 99 7.21 -1.07 3.29
C GLU A 99 6.79 0.06 2.33
N LYS A 100 6.42 -0.28 1.08
CA LYS A 100 5.88 0.70 0.14
C LYS A 100 4.57 1.33 0.62
N LEU A 101 3.67 0.52 1.18
CA LEU A 101 2.38 0.99 1.66
C LEU A 101 2.51 1.89 2.90
N ILE A 102 3.37 1.51 3.85
CA ILE A 102 3.68 2.32 5.03
C ILE A 102 4.25 3.66 4.60
N LYS A 103 5.21 3.67 3.67
CA LYS A 103 5.77 4.92 3.15
C LYS A 103 4.70 5.83 2.52
N GLN A 104 3.76 5.27 1.77
CA GLN A 104 2.63 6.04 1.24
C GLN A 104 1.74 6.61 2.35
N LEU A 105 1.49 5.86 3.42
CA LEU A 105 0.72 6.33 4.58
C LEU A 105 1.45 7.45 5.34
N GLU A 106 2.77 7.32 5.53
CA GLU A 106 3.61 8.36 6.12
C GLU A 106 3.56 9.65 5.29
N GLU A 107 3.71 9.54 3.96
CA GLU A 107 3.60 10.68 3.06
C GLU A 107 2.21 11.35 3.13
N ILE A 108 1.13 10.57 3.24
CA ILE A 108 -0.22 11.12 3.43
C ILE A 108 -0.33 11.84 4.79
N HIS A 109 0.15 11.21 5.86
CA HIS A 109 0.12 11.77 7.20
C HIS A 109 0.88 13.11 7.28
N ASP A 110 2.09 13.17 6.73
CA ASP A 110 2.92 14.38 6.73
C ASP A 110 2.28 15.52 5.92
N ASN A 111 1.61 15.21 4.81
CA ASN A 111 0.86 16.19 4.04
C ASN A 111 -0.36 16.75 4.80
N VAL A 112 -1.08 15.91 5.55
CA VAL A 112 -2.24 16.34 6.35
C VAL A 112 -1.81 17.21 7.54
N VAL A 113 -0.75 16.81 8.25
CA VAL A 113 -0.22 17.56 9.40
C VAL A 113 0.30 18.93 8.96
N SER A 114 1.09 18.99 7.88
CA SER A 114 1.62 20.25 7.35
C SER A 114 0.51 21.21 6.85
N SER A 115 -0.56 20.68 6.24
CA SER A 115 -1.72 21.49 5.86
C SER A 115 -2.46 22.05 7.08
N SER A 116 -2.64 21.26 8.14
CA SER A 116 -3.31 21.69 9.36
C SER A 116 -2.54 22.77 10.11
N GLN A 117 -1.20 22.65 10.19
CA GLN A 117 -0.33 23.68 10.77
C GLN A 117 -0.44 25.01 10.01
N ARG A 118 -0.43 24.97 8.68
CA ARG A 118 -0.60 26.17 7.84
C ARG A 118 -1.94 26.88 8.10
N HIS A 119 -3.03 26.14 8.31
CA HIS A 119 -4.34 26.72 8.63
C HIS A 119 -4.35 27.39 10.01
N GLN A 120 -3.69 26.80 11.02
CA GLN A 120 -3.57 27.39 12.35
C GLN A 120 -2.75 28.69 12.33
N GLU A 121 -1.66 28.74 11.56
CA GLU A 121 -0.87 29.96 11.37
C GLU A 121 -1.67 31.09 10.69
N ILE A 122 -2.48 30.75 9.68
CA ILE A 122 -3.36 31.73 9.01
C ILE A 122 -4.42 32.27 9.98
N GLN A 123 -5.07 31.40 10.76
CA GLN A 123 -6.06 31.84 11.75
C GLN A 123 -5.43 32.70 12.84
N PHE A 124 -4.23 32.35 13.29
CA PHE A 124 -3.48 33.16 14.24
C PHE A 124 -3.12 34.54 13.67
N ALA A 125 -2.65 34.61 12.42
CA ALA A 125 -2.34 35.87 11.75
C ALA A 125 -3.58 36.75 11.53
N LEU A 126 -4.73 36.16 11.16
CA LEU A 126 -6.01 36.89 11.02
C LEU A 126 -6.52 37.42 12.38
N ALA A 127 -6.40 36.61 13.43
CA ALA A 127 -6.79 37.01 14.78
C ALA A 127 -5.90 38.14 15.34
N GLN A 128 -4.61 38.16 15.04
CA GLN A 128 -3.72 39.27 15.40
C GLN A 128 -4.01 40.53 14.61
N ARG A 129 -4.34 40.43 13.32
CA ARG A 129 -4.64 41.59 12.46
C ARG A 129 -5.94 42.31 12.85
N GLY A 130 -6.89 41.60 13.46
CA GLY A 130 -8.12 42.19 14.03
C GLY A 130 -7.93 42.96 15.35
N ARG A 131 -6.78 42.82 16.03
CA ARG A 131 -6.50 43.50 17.31
C ARG A 131 -5.79 44.85 17.19
N TYR A 132 -5.36 45.24 15.99
CA TYR A 132 -4.65 46.51 15.75
C TYR A 132 -5.50 47.58 15.04
N LEU A 133 -6.82 47.38 14.90
CA LEU A 133 -7.75 48.32 14.27
C LEU A 133 -8.72 49.00 15.27
N HIS A 134 -8.38 49.01 16.57
CA HIS A 134 -9.10 49.75 17.60
C HIS A 134 -8.22 50.83 18.22
#